data_AF-A0A0A9CT80-F1
#
_entry.id   AF-A0A0A9CT80-F1
#
_cell.length_a   1.000
_cell.length_b   1.000
_cell.length_c   1.000
_cell.angle_alpha   90.00
_cell.angle_beta   90.00
_cell.angle_gamma   90.00
#
_symmetry.space_group_name_H-M   'P 1'
#
loop_
_entity.id
_entity.type
_entity.pdbx_description
1 polymer ?
#
loop_
_entity_poly.entity_id
_entity_poly.type
_entity_poly.pdbx_seq_one_letter_code
_entity_poly.pdbx_strand_id
1 'polypeptide(L)'
;MFVYLLSYVHISGDKRTLGLLLCIPFGLSLALVSSGIAPAFTEDVARSVNVVHVVDTTGIKDGNTEPLSYISLFSNTPGKLTKELVDLGDEEFLCGRNMTIDFVTFTMKYGCWSYKESNTGWSKTEVPVLRVEGDSVTDGARQTVISVDTKSSTRWSLGINKMEIDDFTVQVDSEKLVLLGDKSEVDGWHTIQFAGGKNSPTKFQLALFWSSNATHTSAREANGAEDFPFLVKLRTDVNRVTPKVEKVLEKLPPWCTPFGKSTSPYTLAFLTALRVNI
;
A
#
# COMPACT_ATOMS: atom_id res chain seq x y z
N MET A 1 24.87 -28.02 -1.78
CA MET A 1 25.54 -28.66 -0.62
C MET A 1 24.61 -28.87 0.58
N PHE A 2 23.76 -27.91 0.95
CA PHE A 2 22.80 -28.03 2.07
C PHE A 2 21.73 -29.14 1.92
N VAL A 3 21.27 -29.41 0.69
CA VAL A 3 20.20 -30.40 0.42
C VAL A 3 20.62 -31.82 0.81
N TYR A 4 21.90 -32.17 0.66
CA TYR A 4 22.42 -33.49 1.02
C TYR A 4 22.64 -33.69 2.54
N LEU A 5 22.82 -32.59 3.30
CA LEU A 5 22.98 -32.63 4.76
C LEU A 5 21.62 -32.80 5.47
N LEU A 6 20.55 -32.24 4.90
CA LEU A 6 19.18 -32.39 5.42
C LEU A 6 18.69 -33.84 5.37
N SER A 7 19.03 -34.59 4.31
CA SER A 7 18.72 -36.02 4.22
C SER A 7 19.45 -36.84 5.29
N TYR A 8 20.65 -36.40 5.71
CA TYR A 8 21.44 -37.07 6.75
C TYR A 8 20.82 -36.92 8.15
N VAL A 9 20.16 -35.78 8.44
CA VAL A 9 19.44 -35.52 9.71
C VAL A 9 18.34 -36.53 9.97
N HIS A 10 17.66 -36.96 8.91
CA HIS A 10 16.53 -37.88 9.02
C HIS A 10 17.00 -39.32 9.28
N ILE A 11 18.25 -39.65 8.94
CA ILE A 11 18.79 -41.01 8.98
C ILE A 11 19.65 -41.24 10.23
N SER A 12 20.45 -40.26 10.67
CA SER A 12 21.49 -40.48 11.70
C SER A 12 21.04 -40.24 13.15
N GLY A 13 19.86 -39.66 13.39
CA GLY A 13 19.33 -39.38 14.74
C GLY A 13 20.07 -38.29 15.53
N ASP A 14 21.30 -37.92 15.15
CA ASP A 14 22.13 -36.94 15.86
C ASP A 14 21.93 -35.51 15.34
N LYS A 15 20.76 -34.97 15.65
CA LYS A 15 20.33 -33.62 15.25
C LYS A 15 21.16 -32.51 15.94
N ARG A 16 21.76 -32.80 17.10
CA ARG A 16 22.44 -31.82 17.95
C ARG A 16 23.82 -31.46 17.41
N THR A 17 24.59 -32.45 16.99
CA THR A 17 25.93 -32.24 16.42
C THR A 17 25.85 -31.50 15.08
N LEU A 18 24.88 -31.86 14.22
CA LEU A 18 24.68 -31.15 12.96
C LEU A 18 24.20 -29.71 13.17
N GLY A 19 23.27 -29.48 14.11
CA GLY A 19 22.82 -28.12 14.45
C GLY A 19 23.99 -27.21 14.85
N LEU A 20 24.89 -27.69 15.71
CA LEU A 20 26.10 -26.97 16.08
C LEU A 20 27.03 -26.72 14.89
N LEU A 21 27.22 -27.72 14.02
CA LEU A 21 28.05 -27.61 12.82
C LEU A 21 27.52 -26.60 11.80
N LEU A 22 26.20 -26.41 11.72
CA LEU A 22 25.56 -25.39 10.87
C LEU A 22 25.61 -23.99 11.49
N CYS A 23 25.62 -23.88 12.82
CA CYS A 23 25.74 -22.59 13.51
C CYS A 23 27.11 -21.92 13.28
N ILE A 24 28.19 -22.69 13.11
CA ILE A 24 29.55 -22.17 12.88
C ILE A 24 29.65 -21.36 11.57
N PRO A 25 29.35 -21.93 10.37
CA PRO A 25 29.42 -21.16 9.12
C PRO A 25 28.38 -20.05 9.07
N PHE A 26 27.21 -20.23 9.72
CA PHE A 26 26.22 -19.16 9.85
C PHE A 26 26.76 -17.98 10.67
N GLY A 27 27.33 -18.24 11.83
CA GLY A 27 27.94 -17.22 12.69
C GLY A 27 29.12 -16.51 12.02
N LEU A 28 29.97 -17.25 11.31
CA LEU A 28 31.08 -16.68 10.54
C LEU A 28 30.57 -15.77 9.41
N SER A 29 29.56 -16.22 8.66
CA SER A 29 28.93 -15.42 7.60
C SER A 29 28.32 -14.15 8.17
N LEU A 30 27.61 -14.25 9.29
CA LEU A 30 27.04 -13.10 9.99
C LEU A 30 28.12 -12.12 10.44
N ALA A 31 29.25 -12.61 10.96
CA ALA A 31 30.38 -11.78 11.36
C ALA A 31 31.00 -11.04 10.16
N LEU A 32 31.22 -11.72 9.04
CA LEU A 32 31.75 -11.12 7.80
C LEU A 32 30.82 -10.03 7.22
N VAL A 33 29.51 -10.27 7.27
CA VAL A 33 28.51 -9.28 6.84
C VAL A 33 28.44 -8.10 7.82
N SER A 34 28.42 -8.37 9.12
CA SER A 34 28.33 -7.32 10.15
C SER A 34 29.57 -6.43 10.22
N SER A 35 30.74 -6.96 9.86
CA SER A 35 32.00 -6.22 9.77
C SER A 35 32.18 -5.46 8.44
N GLY A 36 31.27 -5.64 7.48
CA GLY A 36 31.33 -4.97 6.18
C GLY A 36 32.38 -5.54 5.22
N ILE A 37 33.03 -6.66 5.56
CA ILE A 37 34.02 -7.32 4.69
C ILE A 37 33.32 -7.91 3.45
N ALA A 38 32.14 -8.50 3.66
CA ALA A 38 31.25 -8.95 2.58
C ALA A 38 29.91 -8.22 2.74
N PRO A 39 29.69 -7.09 2.06
CA PRO A 39 28.48 -6.30 2.26
C PRO A 39 27.23 -7.11 1.90
N ALA A 40 26.15 -6.91 2.67
CA ALA A 40 24.89 -7.63 2.46
C ALA A 40 24.21 -7.25 1.13
N PHE A 41 24.46 -6.04 0.64
CA PHE A 41 23.87 -5.51 -0.59
C PHE A 41 24.96 -4.91 -1.48
N THR A 42 24.84 -5.17 -2.77
CA THR A 42 25.72 -4.70 -3.85
C THR A 42 24.86 -4.28 -5.04
N GLU A 43 25.49 -3.79 -6.12
CA GLU A 43 24.77 -3.52 -7.38
C GLU A 43 24.16 -4.82 -7.96
N ASP A 44 24.86 -5.94 -7.82
CA ASP A 44 24.40 -7.26 -8.29
C ASP A 44 23.37 -7.92 -7.36
N VAL A 45 23.39 -7.57 -6.07
CA VAL A 45 22.47 -8.06 -5.03
C VAL A 45 21.86 -6.86 -4.32
N ALA A 46 21.00 -6.16 -5.03
CA ALA A 46 20.48 -4.88 -4.58
C ALA A 46 19.45 -4.99 -3.46
N ARG A 47 19.49 -4.02 -2.55
CA ARG A 47 18.39 -3.80 -1.60
C ARG A 47 17.22 -3.17 -2.32
N SER A 48 16.07 -3.80 -2.14
CA SER A 48 14.82 -3.29 -2.66
C SER A 48 14.26 -2.15 -1.79
N VAL A 49 14.03 -0.98 -2.39
CA VAL A 49 13.49 0.23 -1.74
C VAL A 49 12.36 0.78 -2.60
N ASN A 50 11.24 1.13 -2.00
CA ASN A 50 10.11 1.73 -2.70
C ASN A 50 10.18 3.24 -2.52
N VAL A 51 10.18 3.96 -3.65
CA VAL A 51 10.03 5.42 -3.70
C VAL A 51 8.72 5.72 -4.39
N VAL A 52 7.78 6.32 -3.66
CA VAL A 52 6.45 6.61 -4.18
C VAL A 52 6.10 8.05 -3.86
N HIS A 53 5.77 8.84 -4.86
CA HIS A 53 5.08 10.09 -4.69
C HIS A 53 3.61 9.81 -4.38
N VAL A 54 3.17 10.20 -3.20
CA VAL A 54 1.80 10.04 -2.73
C VAL A 54 1.09 11.38 -2.77
N VAL A 55 -0.11 11.38 -3.34
CA VAL A 55 -1.06 12.49 -3.28
C VAL A 55 -2.31 11.99 -2.56
N ASP A 56 -2.50 12.44 -1.34
CA ASP A 56 -3.52 11.99 -0.41
C ASP A 56 -4.65 13.03 -0.28
N THR A 57 -5.87 12.57 -0.55
CA THR A 57 -7.11 13.34 -0.46
C THR A 57 -8.08 12.79 0.58
N THR A 58 -7.72 11.74 1.32
CA THR A 58 -8.61 11.06 2.28
C THR A 58 -9.06 11.97 3.43
N GLY A 59 -8.21 12.92 3.83
CA GLY A 59 -8.50 13.91 4.88
C GLY A 59 -9.40 15.07 4.43
N ILE A 60 -9.58 15.26 3.12
CA ILE A 60 -10.34 16.39 2.57
C ILE A 60 -11.82 16.19 2.88
N LYS A 61 -12.41 17.16 3.61
CA LYS A 61 -13.86 17.16 3.91
C LYS A 61 -14.68 17.83 2.82
N ASP A 62 -14.11 18.84 2.16
CA ASP A 62 -14.75 19.67 1.14
C ASP A 62 -13.75 20.04 0.03
N GLY A 63 -14.23 20.27 -1.20
CA GLY A 63 -13.39 20.54 -2.39
C GLY A 63 -12.49 21.78 -2.36
N ASN A 64 -12.42 22.51 -1.24
CA ASN A 64 -11.59 23.69 -1.04
C ASN A 64 -10.26 23.41 -0.33
N THR A 65 -10.08 22.24 0.28
CA THR A 65 -8.80 21.89 0.94
C THR A 65 -7.82 21.31 -0.08
N GLU A 66 -6.55 21.68 0.01
CA GLU A 66 -5.53 21.13 -0.89
C GLU A 66 -5.17 19.67 -0.52
N PRO A 67 -4.93 18.80 -1.51
CA PRO A 67 -4.37 17.48 -1.27
C PRO A 67 -3.04 17.53 -0.53
N LEU A 68 -2.85 16.60 0.41
CA LEU A 68 -1.55 16.39 1.03
C LEU A 68 -0.67 15.62 0.06
N SER A 69 0.52 16.14 -0.22
CA SER A 69 1.44 15.52 -1.16
C SER A 69 2.80 15.32 -0.51
N TYR A 70 3.39 14.14 -0.68
CA TYR A 70 4.69 13.78 -0.08
C TYR A 70 5.34 12.62 -0.82
N ILE A 71 6.66 12.49 -0.70
CA ILE A 71 7.38 11.29 -1.11
C ILE A 71 7.42 10.33 0.06
N SER A 72 7.06 9.08 -0.19
CA SER A 72 7.21 7.97 0.74
C SER A 72 8.37 7.06 0.32
N LEU A 73 9.23 6.77 1.28
CA LEU A 73 10.39 5.89 1.14
C LEU A 73 10.27 4.74 2.15
N PHE A 74 10.22 3.51 1.65
CA PHE A 74 10.07 2.32 2.51
C PHE A 74 10.63 1.05 1.89
N SER A 75 11.00 0.10 2.73
CA SER A 75 11.52 -1.19 2.29
C SER A 75 10.77 -2.34 2.95
N ASN A 76 10.65 -3.44 2.22
CA ASN A 76 10.15 -4.69 2.76
C ASN A 76 11.26 -5.61 3.24
N THR A 77 12.51 -5.26 2.98
CA THR A 77 13.64 -5.96 3.58
C THR A 77 13.78 -5.52 5.04
N PRO A 78 13.97 -6.45 5.99
CA PRO A 78 14.16 -6.11 7.39
C PRO A 78 15.31 -5.12 7.58
N GLY A 79 15.12 -4.15 8.47
CA GLY A 79 16.12 -3.15 8.81
C GLY A 79 15.58 -1.72 8.77
N LYS A 80 16.44 -0.75 9.08
CA LYS A 80 16.16 0.68 8.93
C LYS A 80 16.64 1.19 7.56
N LEU A 81 16.22 2.40 7.21
CA LEU A 81 16.65 3.12 6.00
C LEU A 81 17.83 4.08 6.25
N THR A 82 18.53 3.91 7.37
CA THR A 82 19.52 4.89 7.84
C THR A 82 20.67 5.11 6.85
N LYS A 83 21.07 4.09 6.09
CA LYS A 83 22.17 4.23 5.13
C LYS A 83 21.71 4.93 3.86
N GLU A 84 20.54 4.58 3.38
CA GLU A 84 19.88 5.20 2.23
C GLU A 84 19.67 6.70 2.48
N LEU A 85 19.27 7.07 3.69
CA LEU A 85 18.99 8.46 4.06
C LEU A 85 20.23 9.34 4.19
N VAL A 86 21.42 8.76 4.40
CA VAL A 86 22.67 9.53 4.43
C VAL A 86 22.93 10.15 3.06
N ASP A 87 22.70 9.37 1.99
CA ASP A 87 22.92 9.82 0.61
C ASP A 87 21.80 10.77 0.13
N LEU A 88 20.59 10.65 0.71
CA LEU A 88 19.45 11.54 0.46
C LEU A 88 19.49 12.87 1.25
N GLY A 89 20.58 13.20 1.93
CA GLY A 89 20.63 14.12 3.08
C GLY A 89 19.85 15.44 3.00
N ASP A 90 19.81 16.11 1.85
CA ASP A 90 19.11 17.39 1.64
C ASP A 90 17.63 17.26 1.25
N GLU A 91 17.10 16.03 1.14
CA GLU A 91 15.72 15.76 0.76
C GLU A 91 14.71 15.82 1.92
N GLU A 92 15.16 16.10 3.16
CA GLU A 92 14.32 16.36 4.35
C GLU A 92 13.35 15.22 4.72
N PHE A 93 13.85 13.98 4.72
CA PHE A 93 13.05 12.82 5.12
C PHE A 93 12.90 12.70 6.65
N LEU A 94 11.66 12.59 7.10
CA LEU A 94 11.30 12.25 8.49
C LEU A 94 10.92 10.77 8.55
N CYS A 95 11.53 10.02 9.48
CA CYS A 95 11.33 8.57 9.57
C CYS A 95 10.78 8.13 10.91
N GLY A 96 9.88 7.15 10.90
CA GLY A 96 9.25 6.68 12.12
C GLY A 96 8.54 5.34 11.95
N ARG A 97 8.32 4.65 13.08
CA ARG A 97 7.46 3.47 13.13
C ARG A 97 5.98 3.83 13.29
N ASN A 98 5.70 5.03 13.78
CA ASN A 98 4.34 5.56 13.95
C ASN A 98 3.86 6.32 12.71
N MET A 99 4.61 6.24 11.60
CA MET A 99 4.29 6.86 10.31
C MET A 99 3.65 5.80 9.41
N THR A 100 2.48 5.31 9.82
CA THR A 100 1.76 4.27 9.09
C THR A 100 0.91 4.91 7.99
N ILE A 101 1.18 4.58 6.73
CA ILE A 101 0.25 4.84 5.63
C ILE A 101 -0.42 3.53 5.26
N ASP A 102 -1.73 3.63 5.08
CA ASP A 102 -2.52 2.61 4.41
C ASP A 102 -2.47 2.84 2.89
N PHE A 103 -1.72 1.98 2.19
CA PHE A 103 -1.66 1.96 0.73
C PHE A 103 -2.76 1.04 0.11
N VAL A 104 -3.86 0.83 0.86
CA VAL A 104 -5.17 0.25 0.50
C VAL A 104 -5.19 -1.28 0.28
N THR A 105 -4.90 -2.21 1.18
CA THR A 105 -4.85 -2.28 2.64
C THR A 105 -3.51 -2.91 3.04
N PHE A 106 -2.43 -2.35 2.51
CA PHE A 106 -1.07 -2.64 2.93
C PHE A 106 -0.62 -1.51 3.84
N THR A 107 -0.41 -1.83 5.12
CA THR A 107 0.10 -0.86 6.10
C THR A 107 1.61 -0.97 6.22
N MET A 108 2.27 0.12 5.90
CA MET A 108 3.71 0.26 6.10
C MET A 108 4.01 0.53 7.58
N LYS A 109 4.72 -0.37 8.26
CA LYS A 109 5.06 -0.23 9.70
C LYS A 109 6.28 0.65 9.99
N TYR A 110 7.13 0.87 8.99
CA TYR A 110 8.27 1.78 9.08
C TYR A 110 8.52 2.37 7.71
N GLY A 111 8.63 3.69 7.66
CA GLY A 111 9.00 4.41 6.45
C GLY A 111 9.42 5.83 6.76
N CYS A 112 9.75 6.55 5.70
CA CYS A 112 10.22 7.92 5.76
C CYS A 112 9.45 8.77 4.76
N TRP A 113 9.05 9.98 5.15
CA TRP A 113 8.34 10.90 4.26
C TRP A 113 9.06 12.23 4.11
N SER A 114 8.90 12.85 2.94
CA SER A 114 9.35 14.20 2.66
C SER A 114 8.25 14.99 1.97
N TYR A 115 7.93 16.17 2.51
CA TYR A 115 6.99 17.14 1.92
C TYR A 115 7.70 18.16 1.02
N LYS A 116 9.02 18.14 0.95
CA LYS A 116 9.81 19.13 0.23
C LYS A 116 9.54 19.03 -1.26
N GLU A 117 9.02 20.09 -1.86
CA GLU A 117 8.70 20.20 -3.30
C GLU A 117 7.73 19.13 -3.84
N SER A 118 6.92 18.52 -2.97
CA SER A 118 5.99 17.45 -3.34
C SER A 118 4.81 17.94 -4.20
N ASN A 119 4.44 19.22 -4.15
CA ASN A 119 3.31 19.76 -4.92
C ASN A 119 3.57 19.88 -6.44
N THR A 120 4.62 19.24 -6.99
CA THR A 120 5.02 19.32 -8.39
C THR A 120 4.95 17.96 -9.10
N GLY A 121 4.65 17.98 -10.40
CA GLY A 121 4.58 16.77 -11.23
C GLY A 121 3.25 16.00 -11.16
N TRP A 122 2.20 16.62 -10.62
CA TRP A 122 0.82 16.14 -10.67
C TRP A 122 -0.17 17.32 -10.69
N SER A 123 -1.40 17.06 -11.14
CA SER A 123 -2.49 18.04 -11.20
C SER A 123 -3.73 17.56 -10.44
N LYS A 124 -4.48 18.50 -9.84
CA LYS A 124 -5.75 18.20 -9.15
C LYS A 124 -6.78 17.50 -10.06
N THR A 125 -6.73 17.75 -11.36
CA THR A 125 -7.62 17.10 -12.35
C THR A 125 -7.34 15.61 -12.55
N GLU A 126 -6.16 15.14 -12.14
CA GLU A 126 -5.72 13.74 -12.23
C GLU A 126 -6.09 12.93 -10.98
N VAL A 127 -6.57 13.60 -9.92
CA VAL A 127 -7.00 12.94 -8.69
C VAL A 127 -8.24 12.08 -9.00
N PRO A 128 -8.26 10.80 -8.58
CA PRO A 128 -9.42 9.93 -8.76
C PRO A 128 -10.63 10.47 -7.99
N VAL A 129 -11.82 10.24 -8.55
CA VAL A 129 -13.08 10.75 -7.99
C VAL A 129 -13.94 9.58 -7.53
N LEU A 130 -14.41 9.66 -6.29
CA LEU A 130 -15.47 8.84 -5.73
C LEU A 130 -16.69 9.74 -5.53
N ARG A 131 -17.78 9.46 -6.24
CA ARG A 131 -19.01 10.27 -6.14
C ARG A 131 -20.20 9.37 -5.84
N VAL A 132 -20.92 9.70 -4.77
CA VAL A 132 -22.17 9.03 -4.44
C VAL A 132 -23.23 9.51 -5.42
N GLU A 133 -23.81 8.58 -6.18
CA GLU A 133 -24.88 8.86 -7.15
C GLU A 133 -26.26 8.66 -6.52
N GLY A 134 -26.36 7.76 -5.54
CA GLY A 134 -27.60 7.54 -4.81
C GLY A 134 -27.39 6.69 -3.57
N ASP A 135 -28.22 6.95 -2.56
CA ASP A 135 -28.33 6.13 -1.36
C ASP A 135 -29.81 5.92 -1.06
N SER A 136 -30.24 4.67 -1.02
CA SER A 136 -31.65 4.30 -0.97
C SER A 136 -31.86 3.04 -0.15
N VAL A 137 -33.06 2.91 0.43
CA VAL A 137 -33.47 1.68 1.12
C VAL A 137 -34.49 0.96 0.24
N THR A 138 -34.15 -0.25 -0.20
CA THR A 138 -35.02 -1.10 -1.01
C THR A 138 -35.22 -2.42 -0.28
N ASP A 139 -36.47 -2.85 -0.12
CA ASP A 139 -36.84 -4.11 0.57
C ASP A 139 -36.21 -4.28 1.97
N GLY A 140 -36.04 -3.18 2.69
CA GLY A 140 -35.45 -3.16 4.04
C GLY A 140 -33.92 -3.18 4.09
N ALA A 141 -33.25 -3.26 2.94
CA ALA A 141 -31.79 -3.19 2.82
C ALA A 141 -31.36 -1.82 2.28
N ARG A 142 -30.41 -1.16 2.96
CA ARG A 142 -29.79 0.07 2.46
C ARG A 142 -28.78 -0.28 1.37
N GLN A 143 -28.85 0.44 0.25
CA GLN A 143 -27.94 0.32 -0.87
C GLN A 143 -27.41 1.71 -1.25
N THR A 144 -26.09 1.82 -1.34
CA THR A 144 -25.40 3.01 -1.84
C THR A 144 -24.74 2.71 -3.18
N VAL A 145 -24.93 3.60 -4.16
CA VAL A 145 -24.29 3.54 -5.48
C VAL A 145 -23.27 4.65 -5.62
N ILE A 146 -22.04 4.27 -5.94
CA ILE A 146 -20.89 5.16 -6.07
C ILE A 146 -20.36 5.06 -7.50
N SER A 147 -20.22 6.19 -8.18
CA SER A 147 -19.43 6.29 -9.40
C SER A 147 -17.96 6.48 -9.05
N VAL A 148 -17.11 5.67 -9.68
CA VAL A 148 -15.66 5.69 -9.51
C VAL A 148 -15.02 6.09 -10.84
N ASP A 149 -14.18 7.11 -10.81
CA ASP A 149 -13.37 7.56 -11.95
C ASP A 149 -11.90 7.59 -11.51
N THR A 150 -11.11 6.61 -11.97
CA THR A 150 -9.67 6.51 -11.69
C THR A 150 -8.82 7.38 -12.62
N LYS A 151 -9.47 8.24 -13.41
CA LYS A 151 -8.84 9.13 -14.41
C LYS A 151 -8.05 8.31 -15.43
N SER A 152 -6.75 8.55 -15.53
CA SER A 152 -5.86 7.85 -16.45
C SER A 152 -5.32 6.54 -15.89
N SER A 153 -5.59 6.22 -14.63
CA SER A 153 -5.01 5.05 -13.98
C SER A 153 -5.77 3.78 -14.36
N THR A 154 -5.08 2.91 -15.10
CA THR A 154 -5.53 1.54 -15.41
C THR A 154 -5.22 0.54 -14.29
N ARG A 155 -4.72 1.03 -13.15
CA ARG A 155 -4.12 0.19 -12.12
C ARG A 155 -4.49 0.72 -10.74
N TRP A 156 -5.36 0.01 -10.04
CA TRP A 156 -5.97 0.50 -8.82
C TRP A 156 -6.19 -0.60 -7.78
N SER A 157 -6.25 -0.19 -6.52
CA SER A 157 -6.59 -1.03 -5.37
C SER A 157 -7.76 -0.39 -4.64
N LEU A 158 -8.82 -1.15 -4.43
CA LEU A 158 -10.05 -0.71 -3.79
C LEU A 158 -10.25 -1.51 -2.49
N GLY A 159 -10.32 -0.82 -1.36
CA GLY A 159 -10.68 -1.39 -0.06
C GLY A 159 -12.12 -1.06 0.28
N ILE A 160 -12.90 -2.07 0.66
CA ILE A 160 -14.30 -1.95 1.08
C ILE A 160 -14.41 -2.39 2.53
N ASN A 161 -15.02 -1.55 3.37
CA ASN A 161 -15.16 -1.82 4.80
C ASN A 161 -16.24 -2.87 5.06
N LYS A 162 -15.83 -4.08 5.46
CA LYS A 162 -16.72 -5.22 5.70
C LYS A 162 -17.45 -5.16 7.05
N MET A 163 -17.06 -4.25 7.95
CA MET A 163 -17.81 -4.00 9.19
C MET A 163 -19.14 -3.27 8.92
N GLU A 164 -19.20 -2.49 7.84
CA GLU A 164 -20.39 -1.71 7.46
C GLU A 164 -21.12 -2.34 6.26
N ILE A 165 -20.39 -3.04 5.37
CA ILE A 165 -20.89 -3.57 4.10
C ILE A 165 -20.90 -5.11 4.11
N ASP A 166 -22.07 -5.69 3.90
CA ASP A 166 -22.25 -7.15 3.80
C ASP A 166 -21.82 -7.66 2.42
N ASP A 167 -22.23 -6.99 1.34
CA ASP A 167 -21.87 -7.38 -0.03
C ASP A 167 -21.72 -6.15 -0.93
N PHE A 168 -21.15 -6.35 -2.11
CA PHE A 168 -20.98 -5.30 -3.10
C PHE A 168 -20.90 -5.89 -4.52
N THR A 169 -21.14 -5.04 -5.51
CA THR A 169 -20.88 -5.35 -6.92
C THR A 169 -20.08 -4.26 -7.59
N VAL A 170 -19.23 -4.66 -8.53
CA VAL A 170 -18.48 -3.75 -9.40
C VAL A 170 -19.01 -3.93 -10.82
N GLN A 171 -19.56 -2.86 -11.38
CA GLN A 171 -20.12 -2.84 -12.72
C GLN A 171 -19.34 -1.90 -13.62
N VAL A 172 -18.92 -2.41 -14.79
CA VAL A 172 -18.31 -1.63 -15.86
C VAL A 172 -19.28 -1.64 -17.03
N ASP A 173 -19.73 -0.46 -17.44
CA ASP A 173 -20.76 -0.31 -18.46
C ASP A 173 -22.01 -1.16 -18.15
N SER A 174 -22.21 -2.26 -18.89
CA SER A 174 -23.33 -3.20 -18.70
C SER A 174 -22.91 -4.56 -18.10
N GLU A 175 -21.62 -4.76 -17.83
CA GLU A 175 -21.07 -6.03 -17.33
C GLU A 175 -20.71 -5.95 -15.85
N LYS A 176 -21.15 -6.95 -15.07
CA LYS A 176 -20.78 -7.06 -13.65
C LYS A 176 -19.47 -7.83 -13.54
N LEU A 177 -18.38 -7.13 -13.23
CA LEU A 177 -17.06 -7.73 -13.03
C LEU A 177 -16.97 -8.49 -11.70
N VAL A 178 -17.69 -8.02 -10.68
CA VAL A 178 -17.78 -8.70 -9.38
C VAL A 178 -19.25 -8.97 -9.06
N LEU A 179 -19.58 -10.26 -8.96
CA LEU A 179 -20.91 -10.76 -8.62
C LEU A 179 -21.11 -10.82 -7.10
N LEU A 180 -22.36 -10.90 -6.67
CA LEU A 180 -22.75 -11.13 -5.27
C LEU A 180 -22.27 -12.51 -4.77
N GLY A 181 -22.04 -12.65 -3.46
CA GLY A 181 -21.64 -13.90 -2.81
C GLY A 181 -20.31 -13.84 -2.05
N ASP A 182 -19.93 -14.93 -1.36
CA ASP A 182 -18.87 -15.01 -0.35
C ASP A 182 -17.63 -14.14 -0.62
N LYS A 183 -17.54 -13.02 0.10
CA LYS A 183 -16.40 -12.09 0.07
C LYS A 183 -15.47 -12.37 1.24
N SER A 184 -14.21 -12.67 0.95
CA SER A 184 -13.18 -12.84 1.98
C SER A 184 -12.79 -11.51 2.62
N GLU A 185 -12.55 -11.50 3.92
CA GLU A 185 -12.12 -10.31 4.66
C GLU A 185 -10.74 -10.54 5.28
N VAL A 186 -9.92 -9.50 5.29
CA VAL A 186 -8.68 -9.43 6.08
C VAL A 186 -8.69 -8.11 6.85
N ASP A 187 -8.60 -8.19 8.18
CA ASP A 187 -8.54 -7.05 9.10
C ASP A 187 -9.69 -6.02 8.92
N GLY A 188 -10.95 -6.45 8.72
CA GLY A 188 -12.08 -5.53 8.52
C GLY A 188 -12.33 -5.08 7.08
N TRP A 189 -11.46 -5.46 6.13
CA TRP A 189 -11.50 -4.97 4.75
C TRP A 189 -11.54 -6.09 3.72
N HIS A 190 -12.31 -5.85 2.66
CA HIS A 190 -12.20 -6.60 1.40
C HIS A 190 -11.42 -5.77 0.39
N THR A 191 -10.36 -6.33 -0.20
CA THR A 191 -9.47 -5.61 -1.11
C THR A 191 -9.52 -6.20 -2.51
N ILE A 192 -9.82 -5.35 -3.48
CA ILE A 192 -9.82 -5.68 -4.91
C ILE A 192 -8.63 -4.97 -5.54
N GLN A 193 -7.75 -5.73 -6.18
CA GLN A 193 -6.64 -5.17 -6.95
C GLN A 193 -6.87 -5.44 -8.42
N PHE A 194 -6.77 -4.39 -9.23
CA PHE A 194 -6.95 -4.48 -10.67
C PHE A 194 -5.73 -3.96 -11.42
N ALA A 195 -5.26 -4.74 -12.40
CA ALA A 195 -4.09 -4.42 -13.21
C ALA A 195 -4.20 -4.97 -14.65
N GLY A 196 -5.30 -4.65 -15.35
CA GLY A 196 -5.64 -5.22 -16.65
C GLY A 196 -4.97 -4.59 -17.89
N GLY A 197 -3.91 -3.80 -17.73
CA GLY A 197 -3.24 -3.14 -18.86
C GLY A 197 -4.12 -2.07 -19.55
N LYS A 198 -3.93 -1.84 -20.86
CA LYS A 198 -4.56 -0.73 -21.60
C LYS A 198 -6.09 -0.75 -21.64
N ASN A 199 -6.70 -1.92 -21.50
CA ASN A 199 -8.16 -2.10 -21.57
C ASN A 199 -8.80 -2.17 -20.17
N SER A 200 -8.04 -1.83 -19.13
CA SER A 200 -8.54 -1.80 -17.77
C SER A 200 -9.62 -0.73 -17.61
N PRO A 201 -10.72 -1.02 -16.90
CA PRO A 201 -11.75 -0.04 -16.63
C PRO A 201 -11.19 1.09 -15.77
N THR A 202 -11.33 2.32 -16.27
CA THR A 202 -11.02 3.54 -15.53
C THR A 202 -12.26 4.21 -14.94
N LYS A 203 -13.44 3.78 -15.38
CA LYS A 203 -14.73 4.22 -14.87
C LYS A 203 -15.61 3.02 -14.60
N PHE A 204 -16.20 2.99 -13.43
CA PHE A 204 -17.07 1.90 -13.00
C PHE A 204 -18.03 2.35 -11.91
N GLN A 205 -19.08 1.58 -11.71
CA GLN A 205 -20.03 1.77 -10.62
C GLN A 205 -19.80 0.72 -9.55
N LEU A 206 -19.80 1.16 -8.31
CA LEU A 206 -19.72 0.35 -7.12
C LEU A 206 -21.06 0.44 -6.39
N ALA A 207 -21.79 -0.67 -6.32
CA ALA A 207 -22.99 -0.77 -5.51
C ALA A 207 -22.65 -1.51 -4.22
N LEU A 208 -22.92 -0.88 -3.08
CA LEU A 208 -22.65 -1.38 -1.74
C LEU A 208 -23.97 -1.75 -1.06
N PHE A 209 -24.01 -2.91 -0.43
CA PHE A 209 -25.15 -3.41 0.34
C PHE A 209 -24.78 -3.40 1.82
N TRP A 210 -25.46 -2.55 2.59
CA TRP A 210 -25.14 -2.32 3.99
C TRP A 210 -25.52 -3.51 4.86
N SER A 211 -24.73 -3.72 5.92
CA SER A 211 -25.05 -4.72 6.93
C SER A 211 -26.28 -4.35 7.73
N SER A 212 -27.15 -5.32 8.00
CA SER A 212 -28.27 -5.12 8.94
C SER A 212 -27.80 -4.85 10.37
N ASN A 213 -26.56 -5.26 10.68
CA ASN A 213 -25.91 -5.05 11.96
C ASN A 213 -24.99 -3.83 11.95
N ALA A 214 -25.01 -2.99 10.90
CA ALA A 214 -24.25 -1.75 10.85
C ALA A 214 -24.68 -0.86 12.02
N THR A 215 -23.95 -0.98 13.12
CA THR A 215 -24.18 -0.22 14.33
C THR A 215 -23.86 1.23 14.00
N HIS A 216 -24.83 2.13 14.13
CA HIS A 216 -24.66 3.60 14.14
C HIS A 216 -23.75 4.10 15.31
N THR A 217 -22.80 3.29 15.77
CA THR A 217 -22.05 3.43 17.03
C THR A 217 -20.58 3.78 16.79
N SER A 218 -20.25 4.59 15.79
CA SER A 218 -18.86 5.06 15.59
C SER A 218 -18.58 6.47 16.15
N ALA A 219 -19.54 7.07 16.87
CA ALA A 219 -19.34 8.36 17.52
C ALA A 219 -18.86 8.28 18.99
N ARG A 220 -18.80 7.09 19.59
CA ARG A 220 -18.34 6.91 20.98
C ARG A 220 -17.26 5.85 21.02
N GLU A 221 -16.05 6.30 21.37
CA GLU A 221 -14.79 5.54 21.53
C GLU A 221 -13.72 5.77 20.44
N ALA A 222 -13.68 6.97 19.85
CA ALA A 222 -12.45 7.48 19.22
C ALA A 222 -11.45 7.93 20.31
N ASN A 223 -10.76 6.98 20.94
CA ASN A 223 -9.61 7.26 21.79
C ASN A 223 -8.35 7.39 20.92
N GLY A 224 -8.08 8.61 20.44
CA GLY A 224 -6.88 8.93 19.67
C GLY A 224 -7.26 9.56 18.33
N ALA A 225 -6.55 10.63 17.97
CA ALA A 225 -6.82 11.40 16.76
C ALA A 225 -6.82 10.52 15.50
N GLU A 226 -7.81 10.74 14.62
CA GLU A 226 -7.90 10.31 13.21
C GLU A 226 -8.71 9.05 12.80
N ASP A 227 -9.49 8.41 13.67
CA ASP A 227 -10.41 7.35 13.21
C ASP A 227 -11.75 7.93 12.71
N PHE A 228 -11.75 8.47 11.49
CA PHE A 228 -12.98 8.58 10.71
C PHE A 228 -13.19 7.23 9.99
N PRO A 229 -14.28 6.48 10.26
CA PRO A 229 -14.49 5.23 9.56
C PRO A 229 -14.73 5.54 8.07
N PHE A 230 -13.83 5.07 7.23
CA PHE A 230 -14.00 5.10 5.78
C PHE A 230 -14.89 3.94 5.36
N LEU A 231 -15.80 4.19 4.42
CA LEU A 231 -16.61 3.15 3.79
C LEU A 231 -15.81 2.47 2.68
N VAL A 232 -15.13 3.28 1.88
CA VAL A 232 -14.34 2.84 0.72
C VAL A 232 -13.03 3.60 0.71
N LYS A 233 -11.94 2.91 0.40
CA LYS A 233 -10.61 3.48 0.15
C LYS A 233 -10.18 3.09 -1.26
N LEU A 234 -9.59 4.03 -1.99
CA LEU A 234 -9.11 3.82 -3.35
C LEU A 234 -7.68 4.34 -3.46
N ARG A 235 -6.80 3.45 -3.94
CA ARG A 235 -5.48 3.79 -4.45
C ARG A 235 -5.50 3.66 -5.96
N THR A 236 -4.96 4.66 -6.65
CA THR A 236 -4.67 4.58 -8.09
C THR A 236 -3.20 4.82 -8.32
N ASP A 237 -2.61 4.05 -9.23
CA ASP A 237 -1.19 4.15 -9.56
C ASP A 237 -1.01 4.67 -10.99
N VAL A 238 -0.10 5.62 -11.18
CA VAL A 238 0.14 6.28 -12.48
C VAL A 238 1.58 6.09 -12.91
N ASN A 239 1.77 5.63 -14.15
CA ASN A 239 3.09 5.42 -14.74
C ASN A 239 3.77 6.74 -15.10
N ARG A 240 4.21 7.48 -14.09
CA ARG A 240 4.91 8.75 -14.24
C ARG A 240 5.92 8.93 -13.12
N VAL A 241 7.11 9.37 -13.50
CA VAL A 241 8.13 9.86 -12.57
C VAL A 241 7.92 11.36 -12.43
N THR A 242 7.71 11.83 -11.20
CA THR A 242 7.63 13.27 -10.92
C THR A 242 9.03 13.85 -10.68
N PRO A 243 9.25 15.16 -10.86
CA PRO A 243 10.57 15.77 -10.67
C PRO A 243 11.19 15.46 -9.31
N LYS A 244 10.35 15.41 -8.26
CA LYS A 244 10.78 15.06 -6.91
C LYS A 244 11.20 13.59 -6.77
N VAL A 245 10.50 12.66 -7.41
CA VAL A 245 10.90 11.24 -7.40
C VAL A 245 12.22 11.07 -8.14
N GLU A 246 12.36 11.70 -9.30
CA GLU A 246 13.58 11.68 -10.10
C GLU A 246 14.81 12.09 -9.26
N LYS A 247 14.75 13.23 -8.57
CA LYS A 247 15.81 13.69 -7.65
C LYS A 247 16.15 12.66 -6.57
N VAL A 248 15.14 12.03 -5.96
CA VAL A 248 15.35 11.01 -4.93
C VAL A 248 16.02 9.77 -5.53
N LEU A 249 15.57 9.32 -6.71
CA LEU A 249 16.14 8.16 -7.39
C LEU A 249 17.60 8.39 -7.81
N GLU A 250 17.96 9.58 -8.27
CA GLU A 250 19.34 9.95 -8.64
C GLU A 250 20.30 9.92 -7.43
N LYS A 251 19.79 10.23 -6.23
CA LYS A 251 20.57 10.27 -4.99
C LYS A 251 20.55 8.96 -4.21
N LEU A 252 19.74 7.98 -4.64
CA LEU A 252 19.73 6.69 -3.97
C LEU A 252 21.08 5.97 -4.15
N PRO A 253 21.52 5.22 -3.14
CA PRO A 253 22.73 4.43 -3.27
C PRO A 253 22.63 3.44 -4.46
N PRO A 254 23.73 3.14 -5.16
CA PRO A 254 23.71 2.29 -6.36
C PRO A 254 23.32 0.83 -6.06
N TRP A 255 23.48 0.39 -4.81
CA TRP A 255 23.02 -0.91 -4.33
C TRP A 255 21.52 -0.90 -3.94
N CYS A 256 20.80 0.20 -4.16
CA CYS A 256 19.35 0.26 -4.02
C CYS A 256 18.66 0.09 -5.38
N THR A 257 17.54 -0.62 -5.40
CA THR A 257 16.66 -0.70 -6.57
C THR A 257 15.26 -0.20 -6.21
N PRO A 258 14.61 0.61 -7.06
CA PRO A 258 13.31 1.22 -6.78
C PRO A 258 12.12 0.24 -6.79
N PHE A 259 12.38 -1.06 -6.90
CA PHE A 259 11.36 -2.07 -7.06
C PHE A 259 11.25 -2.91 -5.81
N GLY A 260 10.17 -2.73 -5.04
CA GLY A 260 10.08 -3.41 -3.75
C GLY A 260 8.79 -3.88 -3.15
N LYS A 261 7.61 -3.76 -3.78
CA LYS A 261 6.49 -4.68 -3.46
C LYS A 261 5.38 -4.74 -4.51
N SER A 262 4.57 -5.79 -4.32
CA SER A 262 3.73 -6.50 -5.28
C SER A 262 2.50 -5.79 -5.79
N THR A 263 2.12 -4.64 -5.22
CA THR A 263 0.86 -4.04 -5.62
C THR A 263 0.99 -3.07 -6.76
N SER A 264 2.14 -2.44 -7.07
CA SER A 264 2.40 -1.61 -8.29
C SER A 264 3.87 -1.29 -8.56
N PRO A 265 4.34 -1.30 -9.84
CA PRO A 265 5.68 -0.82 -10.21
C PRO A 265 5.77 0.70 -10.40
N TYR A 266 4.66 1.43 -10.25
CA TYR A 266 4.62 2.86 -10.54
C TYR A 266 4.98 3.73 -9.33
N THR A 267 5.55 4.89 -9.63
CA THR A 267 6.15 5.81 -8.64
C THR A 267 5.26 6.98 -8.26
N LEU A 268 4.06 7.09 -8.82
CA LEU A 268 3.05 8.09 -8.44
C LEU A 268 1.75 7.36 -8.07
N ALA A 269 1.24 7.66 -6.87
CA ALA A 269 0.00 7.09 -6.36
C ALA A 269 -0.92 8.19 -5.82
N PHE A 270 -2.20 8.08 -6.13
CA PHE A 270 -3.24 8.91 -5.51
C PHE A 270 -4.05 8.06 -4.52
N LEU A 271 -4.27 8.60 -3.33
CA LEU A 271 -5.11 8.01 -2.29
C LEU A 271 -6.36 8.87 -2.11
N THR A 272 -7.53 8.23 -2.16
CA THR A 272 -8.82 8.88 -1.89
C THR A 272 -9.73 7.92 -1.14
N ALA A 273 -10.72 8.45 -0.44
CA ALA A 273 -11.64 7.63 0.35
C ALA A 273 -13.01 8.29 0.46
N LEU A 274 -14.03 7.45 0.65
CA LEU A 274 -15.39 7.85 0.99
C LEU A 274 -15.63 7.51 2.47
N ARG A 275 -16.27 8.41 3.22
CA ARG A 275 -16.59 8.19 4.64
C ARG A 275 -17.87 7.39 4.81
N VAL A 276 -18.05 6.79 5.99
CA VAL A 276 -19.29 6.06 6.35
C VAL A 276 -20.49 7.00 6.50
N ASN A 277 -20.28 8.25 6.91
CA ASN A 277 -21.36 9.25 6.96
C ASN A 277 -21.49 9.90 5.58
N ILE A 278 -22.48 9.42 4.81
CA ILE A 278 -22.83 9.82 3.44
C ILE A 278 -24.11 10.64 3.46
#